data_AF-A0AAV4HD53-F1
#
_entry.id   AF-A0AAV4HD53-F1
#
_cell.length_a   1.000
_cell.length_b   1.000
_cell.length_c   1.000
_cell.angle_alpha   90.00
_cell.angle_beta   90.00
_cell.angle_gamma   90.00
#
_symmetry.space_group_name_H-M   'P 1'
#
loop_
_entity.id
_entity.type
_entity.pdbx_description
1 polymer ?
#
loop_
_entity_poly.entity_id
_entity_poly.type
_entity_poly.pdbx_seq_one_letter_code
_entity_poly.pdbx_strand_id
1 'polypeptide(L)'
;MIIDEVRQREDVRRIQKAVQQPQQDQWTNWVSAIQRSLTWKDIWQMTPLRISFLTRSVYDLLPSDANLIRWGKKDDNTCQLCHGRQTTEHILSSCKVALSQGQYTWRHNKVLQELALVISTAKGQSNPPSPSLTKFTT
;
A
#
# COMPACT_ATOMS: atom_id res chain seq x y z
N MET A 1 9.14 -36.66 -16.31
CA MET A 1 7.77 -37.25 -16.34
C MET A 1 7.24 -37.51 -14.93
N ILE A 2 7.73 -38.48 -14.16
CA ILE A 2 7.22 -38.72 -12.78
C ILE A 2 7.55 -37.56 -11.82
N ILE A 3 8.77 -37.01 -11.90
CA ILE A 3 9.20 -35.90 -11.03
C ILE A 3 8.35 -34.65 -11.25
N ASP A 4 8.01 -34.34 -12.50
CA ASP A 4 7.23 -33.16 -12.86
C ASP A 4 5.79 -33.30 -12.34
N GLU A 5 5.21 -34.49 -12.42
CA GLU A 5 3.86 -34.75 -11.91
C GLU A 5 3.81 -34.68 -10.38
N VAL A 6 4.81 -35.22 -9.69
CA VAL A 6 4.94 -35.09 -8.23
C VAL A 6 5.08 -33.62 -7.82
N ARG A 7 5.90 -32.83 -8.55
CA ARG A 7 6.02 -31.38 -8.32
C ARG A 7 4.69 -30.66 -8.47
N GLN A 8 3.95 -30.94 -9.54
CA GLN A 8 2.63 -30.32 -9.75
C GLN A 8 1.64 -30.65 -8.62
N ARG A 9 1.60 -31.91 -8.17
CA ARG A 9 0.74 -32.32 -7.04
C ARG A 9 1.11 -31.58 -5.75
N GLU A 10 2.40 -31.45 -5.46
CA GLU A 10 2.87 -30.72 -4.29
C GLU A 10 2.61 -29.22 -4.39
N ASP A 11 2.75 -28.61 -5.57
CA ASP A 11 2.46 -27.19 -5.77
C ASP A 11 0.98 -26.87 -5.60
N VAL A 12 0.08 -27.75 -6.10
CA VAL A 12 -1.36 -27.64 -5.84
C VAL A 12 -1.65 -27.70 -4.33
N ARG A 13 -1.02 -28.63 -3.61
CA ARG A 13 -1.18 -28.75 -2.15
C ARG A 13 -0.72 -27.50 -1.40
N ARG A 14 0.40 -26.90 -1.84
CA ARG A 14 0.92 -25.64 -1.27
C ARG A 14 -0.03 -24.48 -1.50
N ILE A 15 -0.54 -24.33 -2.73
CA ILE A 15 -1.49 -23.26 -3.07
C ILE A 15 -2.81 -23.44 -2.28
N GLN A 16 -3.31 -24.67 -2.19
CA GLN A 16 -4.52 -24.97 -1.40
C GLN A 16 -4.35 -24.56 0.07
N LYS A 17 -3.20 -24.84 0.67
CA LYS A 17 -2.89 -24.38 2.02
C LYS A 17 -2.76 -22.86 2.09
N ALA A 18 -2.13 -22.24 1.10
CA ALA A 18 -1.91 -20.80 1.08
C ALA A 18 -3.22 -20.01 1.06
N VAL A 19 -4.19 -20.41 0.23
CA VAL A 19 -5.51 -19.75 0.17
C VAL A 19 -6.25 -19.77 1.52
N GLN A 20 -5.93 -20.73 2.41
CA GLN A 20 -6.52 -20.81 3.75
C GLN A 20 -5.90 -19.84 4.77
N GLN A 21 -4.81 -19.14 4.42
CA GLN A 21 -4.10 -18.21 5.32
C GLN A 21 -4.23 -16.76 4.83
N PRO A 22 -5.39 -16.11 5.04
CA PRO A 22 -5.71 -14.84 4.38
C PRO A 22 -4.75 -13.67 4.72
N GLN A 23 -4.01 -13.74 5.83
CA GLN A 23 -3.04 -12.70 6.20
C GLN A 23 -1.62 -13.04 5.73
N GLN A 24 -1.13 -14.24 6.02
CA GLN A 24 0.23 -14.67 5.69
C GLN A 24 0.40 -14.86 4.18
N ASP A 25 -0.63 -15.39 3.53
CA ASP A 25 -0.63 -15.71 2.11
C ASP A 25 -1.49 -14.73 1.31
N GLN A 26 -1.51 -13.45 1.72
CA GLN A 26 -2.25 -12.41 1.02
C GLN A 26 -1.83 -12.27 -0.46
N TRP A 27 -0.62 -12.72 -0.80
CA TRP A 27 -0.12 -12.79 -2.18
C TRP A 27 -1.02 -13.59 -3.13
N THR A 28 -1.84 -14.53 -2.62
CA THR A 28 -2.82 -15.25 -3.44
C THR A 28 -3.92 -14.34 -3.99
N ASN A 29 -4.10 -13.15 -3.43
CA ASN A 29 -5.13 -12.18 -3.80
C ASN A 29 -4.59 -10.98 -4.60
N TRP A 30 -3.30 -10.95 -4.94
CA TRP A 30 -2.65 -9.84 -5.63
C TRP A 30 -2.90 -9.82 -7.15
N VAL A 31 -4.16 -9.97 -7.58
CA VAL A 31 -4.53 -10.02 -9.01
C VAL A 31 -4.25 -8.70 -9.74
N SER A 32 -4.39 -7.57 -9.04
CA SER A 32 -4.21 -6.21 -9.61
C SER A 32 -3.01 -5.46 -9.00
N ALA A 33 -2.14 -6.15 -8.26
CA ALA A 33 -0.99 -5.51 -7.66
C ALA A 33 0.07 -5.18 -8.71
N ILE A 34 0.57 -3.94 -8.70
CA ILE A 34 1.71 -3.57 -9.55
C ILE A 34 2.95 -4.26 -9.00
N GLN A 35 3.59 -5.09 -9.83
CA GLN A 35 4.83 -5.75 -9.45
C GLN A 35 5.92 -4.70 -9.24
N ARG A 36 6.52 -4.72 -8.05
CA ARG A 36 7.71 -3.93 -7.73
C ARG A 36 8.89 -4.86 -7.55
N SER A 37 9.91 -4.74 -8.40
CA SER A 37 11.19 -5.40 -8.18
C SER A 37 12.02 -4.60 -7.18
N LEU A 38 12.59 -5.29 -6.19
CA LEU A 38 13.58 -4.75 -5.28
C LEU A 38 14.85 -5.59 -5.46
N THR A 39 15.93 -4.96 -5.91
CA THR A 39 17.22 -5.63 -5.99
C THR A 39 17.85 -5.71 -4.60
N TRP A 40 18.82 -6.61 -4.42
CA TRP A 40 19.59 -6.69 -3.19
C TRP A 40 20.27 -5.37 -2.85
N LYS A 41 20.77 -4.66 -3.87
CA LYS A 41 21.36 -3.34 -3.73
C LYS A 41 20.35 -2.32 -3.20
N ASP A 42 19.11 -2.31 -3.72
CA ASP A 42 18.07 -1.41 -3.24
C ASP A 42 17.77 -1.65 -1.76
N ILE A 43 17.67 -2.92 -1.36
CA ILE A 43 17.41 -3.30 0.04
C ILE A 43 18.52 -2.78 0.95
N TRP A 44 19.80 -2.95 0.57
CA TRP A 44 20.93 -2.47 1.37
C TRP A 44 21.01 -0.94 1.44
N GLN A 45 20.53 -0.23 0.42
CA GLN A 45 20.55 1.24 0.38
C GLN A 45 19.33 1.87 1.04
N MET A 46 18.26 1.10 1.27
CA MET A 46 17.05 1.60 1.89
C MET A 46 17.19 1.73 3.41
N THR A 47 16.57 2.76 3.97
CA THR A 47 16.45 2.87 5.42
C THR A 47 15.60 1.71 5.97
N PRO A 48 15.94 1.13 7.14
CA PRO A 48 15.20 0.00 7.71
C PRO A 48 13.70 0.26 7.87
N LEU A 49 13.33 1.50 8.24
CA LEU A 49 11.94 1.92 8.37
C LEU A 49 11.19 1.90 7.03
N ARG A 50 11.86 2.24 5.93
CA ARG A 50 11.26 2.20 4.58
C ARG A 50 10.97 0.77 4.16
N ILE A 51 11.91 -0.15 4.41
CA ILE A 51 11.72 -1.58 4.11
C ILE A 51 10.56 -2.13 4.94
N SER A 52 10.55 -1.84 6.25
CA SER A 52 9.47 -2.26 7.16
C SER A 52 8.11 -1.75 6.70
N PHE A 53 8.01 -0.48 6.33
CA PHE A 53 6.79 0.12 5.81
C PHE A 53 6.33 -0.56 4.51
N LEU A 54 7.22 -0.73 3.53
CA LEU A 54 6.90 -1.36 2.25
C LEU A 54 6.34 -2.76 2.45
N THR A 55 7.04 -3.60 3.22
CA THR A 55 6.58 -4.97 3.49
C THR A 55 5.22 -4.97 4.19
N ARG A 56 5.04 -4.14 5.21
CA ARG A 56 3.75 -4.07 5.93
C ARG A 56 2.61 -3.51 5.09
N SER A 57 2.88 -2.57 4.18
CA SER A 57 1.86 -2.03 3.28
C SER A 57 1.35 -3.07 2.28
N VAL A 58 2.25 -3.92 1.78
CA VAL A 58 1.94 -4.96 0.79
C VAL A 58 1.12 -6.09 1.41
N TYR A 59 1.39 -6.42 2.67
CA TYR A 59 0.71 -7.49 3.41
C TYR A 59 -0.46 -7.00 4.29
N ASP A 60 -0.96 -5.76 4.10
CA ASP A 60 -2.02 -5.16 4.93
C ASP A 60 -1.78 -5.35 6.44
N LEU A 61 -0.56 -5.01 6.90
CA LEU A 61 -0.11 -5.06 8.29
C LEU A 61 0.11 -3.66 8.88
N LEU A 62 -0.36 -2.62 8.21
CA LEU A 62 -0.36 -1.26 8.73
C LEU A 62 -1.45 -1.11 9.82
N PRO A 63 -1.31 -0.14 10.75
CA PRO A 63 -2.24 0.05 11.85
C PRO A 63 -3.56 0.70 11.39
N SER A 64 -4.31 0.01 10.53
CA SER A 64 -5.72 0.31 10.25
C SER A 64 -6.59 -0.19 11.39
N ASP A 65 -7.78 0.39 11.62
CA ASP A 65 -8.63 -0.07 12.71
C ASP A 65 -9.04 -1.54 12.57
N ALA A 66 -9.18 -2.06 11.34
CA ALA A 66 -9.39 -3.49 11.11
C ALA A 66 -8.24 -4.36 11.64
N ASN A 67 -7.00 -3.90 11.52
CA ASN A 67 -5.82 -4.60 12.07
C ASN A 67 -5.67 -4.37 13.58
N LEU A 68 -6.02 -3.19 14.08
CA LEU A 68 -6.03 -2.92 15.52
C LEU A 68 -7.00 -3.83 16.27
N ILE A 69 -8.19 -4.12 15.70
CA ILE A 69 -9.08 -5.17 16.22
C ILE A 69 -8.37 -6.52 16.24
N ARG A 70 -7.77 -6.94 15.12
CA ARG A 70 -7.08 -8.24 15.03
C ARG A 70 -5.96 -8.39 16.06
N TRP A 71 -5.31 -7.28 16.44
CA TRP A 71 -4.25 -7.26 17.44
C TRP A 71 -4.76 -7.06 18.88
N GLY A 72 -6.08 -7.01 19.11
CA GLY A 72 -6.67 -6.77 20.42
C GLY A 72 -6.33 -5.40 21.00
N LYS A 73 -6.15 -4.39 20.13
CA LYS A 73 -5.81 -3.00 20.51
C LYS A 73 -7.00 -2.05 20.42
N LYS A 74 -8.09 -2.47 19.78
CA LYS A 74 -9.31 -1.69 19.59
C LYS A 74 -10.50 -2.64 19.52
N ASP A 75 -11.69 -2.16 19.89
CA ASP A 75 -12.93 -2.93 19.84
C ASP A 75 -13.78 -2.66 18.59
N ASP A 76 -13.54 -1.54 17.91
CA ASP A 76 -14.29 -1.11 16.72
C ASP A 76 -13.37 -0.82 15.52
N ASN A 77 -13.78 -1.29 14.34
CA ASN A 77 -13.09 -1.10 13.07
C ASN A 77 -13.81 -0.15 12.12
N THR A 78 -14.80 0.60 12.60
CA THR A 78 -15.54 1.53 11.75
C THR A 78 -14.72 2.75 11.36
N CYS A 79 -14.85 3.14 10.10
CA CYS A 79 -14.32 4.38 9.59
C CYS A 79 -15.11 5.56 10.18
N GLN A 80 -14.41 6.53 10.74
CA GLN A 80 -15.03 7.72 11.33
C GLN A 80 -15.73 8.62 10.30
N LEU A 81 -15.43 8.46 9.00
CA LEU A 81 -16.02 9.26 7.94
C LEU A 81 -17.27 8.62 7.34
N CYS A 82 -17.21 7.32 7.02
CA CYS A 82 -18.28 6.64 6.28
C CYS A 82 -18.91 5.46 7.04
N HIS A 83 -18.47 5.21 8.27
CA HIS A 83 -18.93 4.12 9.14
C HIS A 83 -18.80 2.70 8.56
N GLY A 84 -18.05 2.53 7.47
CA GLY A 84 -17.71 1.23 6.91
C GLY A 84 -16.48 0.60 7.56
N ARG A 85 -16.17 -0.66 7.26
CA ARG A 85 -14.96 -1.33 7.76
C ARG A 85 -13.69 -0.62 7.28
N GLN A 86 -12.86 -0.18 8.22
CA GLN A 86 -11.64 0.59 7.95
C GLN A 86 -10.41 -0.34 7.81
N THR A 87 -10.18 -0.82 6.59
CA THR A 87 -8.93 -1.49 6.18
C THR A 87 -7.89 -0.48 5.70
N THR A 88 -6.65 -0.92 5.45
CA THR A 88 -5.63 -0.05 4.82
C THR A 88 -6.09 0.42 3.44
N GLU A 89 -6.64 -0.47 2.62
CA GLU A 89 -7.21 -0.14 1.31
C GLU A 89 -8.33 0.91 1.42
N HIS A 90 -9.21 0.77 2.43
CA HIS A 90 -10.26 1.73 2.69
C HIS A 90 -9.73 3.15 2.93
N ILE A 91 -8.71 3.28 3.79
CA ILE A 91 -8.09 4.57 4.12
C ILE A 91 -7.42 5.19 2.89
N LEU A 92 -6.77 4.37 2.06
CA LEU A 92 -5.94 4.83 0.95
C LEU A 92 -6.72 5.12 -0.33
N SER A 93 -7.79 4.38 -0.63
CA SER A 93 -8.48 4.49 -1.93
C SER A 93 -9.99 4.21 -1.94
N SER A 94 -10.54 3.49 -0.95
CA SER A 94 -11.89 2.93 -1.07
C SER A 94 -12.96 3.56 -0.15
N CYS A 95 -12.65 4.66 0.56
CA CYS A 95 -13.60 5.43 1.36
C CYS A 95 -14.41 6.40 0.50
N LYS A 96 -15.72 6.13 0.39
CA LYS A 96 -16.67 6.93 -0.41
C LYS A 96 -16.76 8.39 0.04
N VAL A 97 -16.75 8.64 1.35
CA VAL A 97 -16.82 10.00 1.91
C VAL A 97 -15.53 10.75 1.62
N ALA A 98 -14.37 10.12 1.86
CA ALA A 98 -13.07 10.71 1.56
C ALA A 98 -12.91 11.03 0.06
N LEU A 99 -13.44 10.17 -0.82
CA LEU A 99 -13.51 10.41 -2.26
C LEU A 99 -14.34 11.66 -2.57
N SER A 100 -15.58 11.69 -2.09
CA SER A 100 -16.51 12.79 -2.38
C SER A 100 -16.03 14.15 -1.87
N GLN A 101 -15.28 14.16 -0.77
CA GLN A 101 -14.70 15.36 -0.17
C GLN A 101 -13.37 15.78 -0.81
N GLY A 102 -12.87 15.06 -1.82
CA GLY A 102 -11.62 15.38 -2.51
C GLY A 102 -10.35 15.12 -1.68
N GLN A 103 -10.42 14.32 -0.61
CA GLN A 103 -9.25 14.06 0.26
C GLN A 103 -8.14 13.28 -0.46
N TYR A 104 -8.48 12.43 -1.44
CA TYR A 104 -7.49 11.73 -2.26
C TYR A 104 -6.72 12.71 -3.15
N THR A 105 -7.42 13.60 -3.84
CA THR A 105 -6.81 14.67 -4.64
C THR A 105 -5.91 15.54 -3.79
N TRP A 106 -6.35 15.93 -2.58
CA TRP A 106 -5.53 16.70 -1.66
C TRP A 106 -4.24 15.96 -1.26
N ARG A 107 -4.33 14.68 -0.87
CA ARG A 107 -3.14 13.87 -0.52
C ARG A 107 -2.18 13.71 -1.70
N HIS A 108 -2.70 13.42 -2.90
CA HIS A 108 -1.88 13.32 -4.11
C HIS A 108 -1.18 14.65 -4.44
N ASN A 109 -1.91 15.76 -4.40
CA ASN A 109 -1.34 17.08 -4.65
C ASN A 109 -0.23 17.41 -3.64
N LYS A 110 -0.39 17.02 -2.36
CA LYS A 110 0.67 17.20 -1.36
C LYS A 110 1.94 16.43 -1.70
N VAL A 111 1.83 15.17 -2.10
CA VAL A 111 3.01 14.39 -2.53
C VAL A 111 3.65 15.00 -3.78
N LEU A 112 2.85 15.42 -4.75
CA LEU A 112 3.36 16.04 -5.98
C LEU A 112 4.03 17.40 -5.72
N GLN A 113 3.55 18.17 -4.74
CA GLN A 113 4.18 19.42 -4.31
C GLN A 113 5.58 19.16 -3.73
N GLU A 114 5.73 18.16 -2.85
CA GLU A 114 7.03 17.79 -2.29
C GLU A 114 8.01 17.30 -3.37
N LEU A 115 7.53 16.49 -4.31
CA LEU A 115 8.35 16.03 -5.44
C LEU A 115 8.77 17.19 -6.33
N ALA A 116 7.86 18.12 -6.63
CA ALA A 116 8.17 19.31 -7.42
C ALA A 116 9.23 20.18 -6.74
N LEU A 117 9.13 20.37 -5.41
CA LEU A 117 10.13 21.09 -4.62
C LEU A 117 11.52 20.45 -4.75
N VAL A 118 11.63 19.15 -4.49
CA VAL A 118 12.92 18.42 -4.58
C VAL A 118 13.52 18.52 -5.97
N ILE A 119 12.70 18.40 -7.02
CA ILE A 119 13.17 18.49 -8.41
C ILE A 119 13.62 19.92 -8.75
N SER A 120 12.87 20.95 -8.35
CA SER A 120 13.25 22.34 -8.58
C SER A 120 14.54 22.71 -7.86
N THR A 121 14.73 22.25 -6.61
CA THR A 121 15.99 22.42 -5.88
C THR A 121 17.15 21.73 -6.60
N ALA A 122 16.97 20.50 -7.06
CA ALA A 122 17.99 19.77 -7.81
C ALA A 122 18.36 20.44 -9.15
N LYS A 123 17.40 21.16 -9.77
CA LYS A 123 17.61 21.95 -11.00
C LYS A 123 18.23 23.33 -10.76
N GLY A 124 18.47 23.73 -9.51
CA GLY A 124 19.00 25.06 -9.18
C GLY A 124 18.00 26.21 -9.39
N GLN A 125 16.69 25.92 -9.40
CA GLN A 125 15.67 26.96 -9.51
C GLN A 125 15.45 27.62 -8.13
N SER A 126 15.56 28.94 -8.08
CA SER A 126 15.50 29.72 -6.82
C SER A 126 14.08 29.90 -6.27
N ASN A 127 13.04 29.61 -7.05
CA ASN A 127 11.65 29.77 -6.63
C ASN A 127 10.87 28.45 -6.83
N PRO A 128 10.36 27.82 -5.75
CA PRO A 128 9.50 26.66 -5.87
C PRO A 128 8.19 27.04 -6.58
N PRO A 129 7.59 26.13 -7.37
CA PRO A 129 6.32 26.38 -8.04
C PRO A 129 5.21 26.67 -7.00
N SER A 130 4.45 27.74 -7.22
CA SER A 130 3.37 28.18 -6.32
C SER A 130 2.37 27.05 -6.04
N PRO A 131 1.96 26.84 -4.77
CA PRO A 131 1.01 25.78 -4.39
C PRO A 131 -0.38 25.95 -5.00
N SER A 132 -0.73 27.14 -5.51
CA SER A 132 -2.02 27.43 -6.13
C SER A 132 -2.17 26.96 -7.59
N LEU A 133 -1.06 26.63 -8.26
CA LEU A 133 -1.03 26.28 -9.69
C LEU A 133 -1.00 24.79 -9.98
N THR A 134 -0.89 23.93 -8.96
CA THR A 134 -0.79 22.48 -9.11
C THR A 134 -2.11 21.80 -8.78
N LYS A 135 -3.15 22.11 -9.58
CA LYS A 135 -4.29 21.20 -9.71
C LYS A 135 -3.87 20.10 -10.67
N PHE A 136 -3.31 19.02 -10.14
CA PHE A 136 -3.11 17.80 -10.91
C PHE A 136 -4.48 17.13 -11.04
N THR A 137 -5.23 17.50 -12.08
CA THR A 137 -6.48 16.83 -12.43
C THR A 137 -6.15 15.41 -12.86
N THR A 138 -6.81 14.45 -12.22
CA THR A 138 -6.78 13.03 -12.60
C THR A 138 -7.78 12.78 -13.73
#